data_AF-A0A3A4Q4R2-F1
#
_entry.id   AF-A0A3A4Q4R2-F1
#
_cell.length_a   1.000
_cell.length_b   1.000
_cell.length_c   1.000
_cell.angle_alpha   90.00
_cell.angle_beta   90.00
_cell.angle_gamma   90.00
#
_symmetry.space_group_name_H-M   'P 1'
#
loop_
_entity.id
_entity.type
_entity.pdbx_description
1 polymer ?
#
loop_
_entity_poly.entity_id
_entity_poly.type
_entity_poly.pdbx_seq_one_letter_code
_entity_poly.pdbx_strand_id
1 'polypeptide(L)'
;MPVRPVYSRAPPYRWLIEVNHRDEKQVIGVGQAQLWSAESVERQPAFAVANYSMLLLAAMNAFGPDELDVLPLPKWEDRRNGSRRSTQRLIQILRHEIRGFALEEVTRTDRPTDFVTSVLPVAKCPEVPVAPVPPIAYVRSG
;
A
#
# COMPACT_ATOMS: atom_id res chain seq x y z
N MET A 1 11.10 -21.44 -33.70
CA MET A 1 10.40 -22.21 -32.63
C MET A 1 9.14 -21.45 -32.24
N PRO A 2 7.95 -22.08 -32.22
CA PRO A 2 6.76 -21.38 -31.78
C PRO A 2 6.80 -21.18 -30.25
N VAL A 3 6.77 -19.93 -29.81
CA VAL A 3 6.63 -19.53 -28.41
C VAL A 3 5.26 -20.02 -27.94
N ARG A 4 5.22 -21.03 -27.05
CA ARG A 4 3.94 -21.51 -26.52
C ARG A 4 3.30 -20.38 -25.71
N PRO A 5 2.02 -20.03 -25.94
CA PRO A 5 1.35 -19.02 -25.13
C PRO A 5 1.26 -19.50 -23.66
N VAL A 6 1.63 -18.62 -22.73
CA VAL A 6 1.73 -18.88 -21.27
C VAL A 6 0.35 -19.17 -20.61
N TYR A 7 -0.75 -19.10 -21.37
CA TYR A 7 -2.11 -19.15 -20.86
C TYR A 7 -2.67 -20.55 -20.56
N SER A 8 -1.95 -21.65 -20.81
CA SER A 8 -2.54 -23.01 -20.65
C SER A 8 -2.77 -23.46 -19.19
N ARG A 9 -2.36 -22.66 -18.19
CA ARG A 9 -2.55 -22.96 -16.75
C ARG A 9 -3.00 -21.75 -15.91
N ALA A 10 -3.56 -20.70 -16.51
CA ALA A 10 -4.06 -19.57 -15.74
C ALA A 10 -5.37 -19.95 -15.02
N PRO A 11 -5.50 -19.74 -13.69
CA PRO A 11 -6.77 -19.93 -13.01
C PRO A 11 -7.82 -18.93 -13.53
N PRO A 12 -9.13 -19.26 -13.46
CA PRO A 12 -10.19 -18.40 -13.96
C PRO A 12 -10.21 -17.05 -13.23
N TYR A 13 -10.63 -15.99 -13.92
CA TYR A 13 -10.67 -14.62 -13.39
C TYR A 13 -11.41 -14.48 -12.05
N ARG A 14 -12.49 -15.25 -11.86
CA ARG A 14 -13.25 -15.29 -10.59
C ARG A 14 -12.36 -15.68 -9.40
N TRP A 15 -11.48 -16.66 -9.58
CA TRP A 15 -10.56 -17.09 -8.54
C TRP A 15 -9.50 -16.03 -8.25
N LEU A 16 -8.98 -15.37 -9.29
CA LEU A 16 -8.02 -14.28 -9.12
C LEU A 16 -8.59 -13.11 -8.31
N ILE A 17 -9.87 -12.78 -8.51
CA ILE A 17 -10.58 -11.77 -7.71
C ILE A 17 -10.69 -12.21 -6.25
N GLU A 18 -11.01 -13.47 -5.99
CA GLU A 18 -11.11 -14.01 -4.63
C GLU A 18 -9.77 -13.99 -3.90
N VAL A 19 -8.69 -14.33 -4.60
CA VAL A 19 -7.32 -14.26 -4.07
C VAL A 19 -6.94 -12.81 -3.73
N ASN A 20 -7.28 -11.85 -4.59
CA ASN A 20 -7.04 -10.43 -4.30
C ASN A 20 -7.79 -9.96 -3.06
N HIS A 21 -9.08 -10.28 -2.93
CA HIS A 21 -9.85 -9.94 -1.73
C HIS A 21 -9.30 -10.61 -0.46
N ARG A 22 -8.75 -11.83 -0.58
CA ARG A 22 -8.06 -12.49 0.55
C ARG A 22 -6.81 -11.71 0.94
N ASP A 23 -5.97 -11.35 -0.03
CA ASP A 23 -4.74 -10.58 0.21
C ASP A 23 -5.06 -9.22 0.86
N GLU A 24 -6.05 -8.49 0.35
CA GLU A 24 -6.49 -7.22 0.92
C GLU A 24 -6.94 -7.36 2.39
N LYS A 25 -7.68 -8.41 2.73
CA LYS A 25 -8.16 -8.62 4.10
C LYS A 25 -7.07 -9.12 5.04
N GLN A 26 -6.27 -10.09 4.62
CA GLN A 26 -5.31 -10.79 5.47
C GLN A 26 -3.94 -10.13 5.53
N VAL A 27 -3.47 -9.59 4.41
CA VAL A 27 -2.13 -9.01 4.28
C VAL A 27 -2.15 -7.51 4.55
N ILE A 28 -3.12 -6.79 3.98
CA ILE A 28 -3.22 -5.34 4.13
C ILE A 28 -4.07 -4.93 5.35
N GLY A 29 -5.12 -5.69 5.67
CA GLY A 29 -5.97 -5.41 6.84
C GLY A 29 -7.08 -4.38 6.57
N VAL A 30 -7.68 -4.40 5.37
CA VAL A 30 -8.77 -3.48 4.93
C VAL A 30 -9.97 -3.43 5.89
N GLY A 31 -10.18 -4.45 6.73
CA GLY A 31 -11.29 -4.51 7.70
C GLY A 31 -10.89 -4.30 9.16
N GLN A 32 -9.66 -3.88 9.45
CA GLN A 32 -9.11 -3.81 10.82
C GLN A 32 -8.63 -2.40 11.17
N ALA A 33 -9.40 -1.37 10.79
CA ALA A 33 -9.08 0.01 11.10
C ALA A 33 -9.15 0.27 12.61
N GLN A 34 -8.03 0.70 13.20
CA GLN A 34 -7.96 1.17 14.60
C GLN A 34 -7.68 2.67 14.61
N LEU A 35 -8.69 3.45 14.23
CA LEU A 35 -8.62 4.90 14.13
C LEU A 35 -9.58 5.53 15.14
N TRP A 36 -9.20 6.69 15.68
CA TRP A 36 -9.98 7.40 16.70
C TRP A 36 -11.15 8.20 16.09
N SER A 37 -11.02 8.63 14.84
CA SER A 37 -12.07 9.37 14.12
C SER A 37 -12.95 8.42 13.32
N ALA A 38 -14.26 8.48 13.53
CA ALA A 38 -15.25 7.70 12.78
C ALA A 38 -15.18 7.98 11.27
N GLU A 39 -14.96 9.24 10.88
CA GLU A 39 -14.81 9.64 9.47
C GLU A 39 -13.56 8.99 8.83
N SER A 40 -12.51 8.78 9.62
CA SER A 40 -11.30 8.10 9.14
C SER A 40 -11.49 6.59 9.04
N VAL A 41 -12.28 5.98 9.94
CA VAL A 41 -12.65 4.56 9.87
C VAL A 41 -13.42 4.26 8.58
N GLU A 42 -14.35 5.13 8.19
CA GLU A 42 -15.13 4.96 6.96
C GLU A 42 -14.25 5.05 5.69
N ARG A 43 -13.24 5.92 5.69
CA ARG A 43 -12.33 6.12 4.55
C ARG A 43 -11.21 5.08 4.45
N GLN A 44 -10.84 4.44 5.56
CA GLN A 44 -9.69 3.54 5.61
C GLN A 44 -9.75 2.38 4.59
N PRO A 45 -10.90 1.73 4.35
CA PRO A 45 -10.95 0.62 3.39
C PRO A 45 -10.59 1.05 1.97
N ALA A 46 -11.14 2.17 1.49
CA ALA A 46 -10.86 2.70 0.16
C ALA A 46 -9.39 3.07 0.01
N PHE A 47 -8.80 3.70 1.04
CA PHE A 47 -7.38 4.04 1.07
C PHE A 47 -6.48 2.80 1.01
N ALA A 48 -6.82 1.75 1.78
CA ALA A 48 -6.05 0.52 1.82
C ALA A 48 -6.08 -0.23 0.47
N VAL A 49 -7.23 -0.29 -0.21
CA VAL A 49 -7.36 -0.89 -1.55
C VAL A 49 -6.57 -0.09 -2.61
N ALA A 50 -6.58 1.25 -2.51
CA ALA A 50 -5.79 2.10 -3.39
C ALA A 50 -4.28 1.83 -3.24
N ASN A 51 -3.78 1.74 -2.00
CA ASN A 51 -2.37 1.42 -1.74
C ASN A 51 -1.99 0.03 -2.23
N TYR A 52 -2.86 -0.97 -2.07
CA TYR A 52 -2.63 -2.31 -2.61
C TYR A 52 -2.51 -2.29 -4.15
N SER A 53 -3.40 -1.56 -4.83
CA SER A 53 -3.36 -1.39 -6.28
C SER A 53 -2.08 -0.70 -6.74
N MET A 54 -1.64 0.36 -6.02
CA MET A 54 -0.38 1.04 -6.29
C MET A 54 0.83 0.12 -6.11
N LEU A 55 0.85 -0.71 -5.06
CA LEU A 55 1.92 -1.69 -4.84
C LEU A 55 2.02 -2.69 -6.00
N LEU A 56 0.89 -3.23 -6.46
CA LEU A 56 0.87 -4.15 -7.61
C LEU A 56 1.36 -3.48 -8.89
N LEU A 57 0.91 -2.25 -9.15
CA LEU A 57 1.31 -1.48 -10.32
C LEU A 57 2.82 -1.16 -10.29
N ALA A 58 3.34 -0.74 -9.14
CA ALA A 58 4.75 -0.49 -8.95
C ALA A 58 5.59 -1.76 -9.20
N ALA A 59 5.13 -2.90 -8.69
CA ALA A 59 5.80 -4.18 -8.91
C ALA A 59 5.79 -4.61 -10.39
N MET A 60 4.70 -4.35 -11.12
CA MET A 60 4.64 -4.59 -12.56
C MET A 60 5.64 -3.71 -13.32
N ASN A 61 5.74 -2.43 -12.94
CA ASN A 61 6.65 -1.48 -13.57
C ASN A 61 8.13 -1.75 -13.25
N ALA A 62 8.45 -2.12 -12.01
CA ALA A 62 9.84 -2.32 -11.56
C ALA A 62 10.44 -3.64 -12.05
N PHE A 63 9.64 -4.71 -12.09
CA PHE A 63 10.16 -6.07 -12.25
C PHE A 63 9.63 -6.82 -13.48
N GLY A 64 8.68 -6.27 -14.24
CA GLY A 64 8.13 -6.93 -15.43
C GLY A 64 7.51 -8.31 -15.13
N PRO A 65 7.66 -9.33 -16.00
CA PRO A 65 7.24 -10.70 -15.74
C PRO A 65 8.30 -11.59 -15.05
N ASP A 66 9.53 -11.10 -14.88
CA ASP A 66 10.68 -11.90 -14.45
C ASP A 66 10.75 -12.14 -12.94
N GLU A 67 11.65 -13.01 -12.49
CA GLU A 67 11.78 -13.35 -11.07
C GLU A 67 12.40 -12.20 -10.24
N LEU A 68 11.99 -12.09 -8.97
CA LEU A 68 12.48 -11.09 -8.02
C LEU A 68 13.73 -11.60 -7.30
N ASP A 69 14.91 -11.39 -7.87
CA ASP A 69 16.20 -11.76 -7.24
C ASP A 69 16.72 -10.71 -6.23
N VAL A 70 15.85 -9.80 -5.78
CA VAL A 70 16.24 -8.67 -4.91
C VAL A 70 16.56 -9.13 -3.48
N LEU A 71 15.90 -10.18 -3.01
CA LEU A 71 16.06 -10.69 -1.65
C LEU A 71 16.25 -12.20 -1.69
N PRO A 72 16.91 -12.82 -0.69
CA PRO A 72 16.87 -14.26 -0.55
C PRO A 72 15.43 -14.73 -0.29
N LEU A 73 15.07 -15.90 -0.81
CA LEU A 73 13.81 -16.54 -0.45
C LEU A 73 13.88 -17.05 1.00
N PRO A 74 12.78 -16.98 1.76
CA PRO A 74 12.72 -17.61 3.07
C PRO A 74 12.93 -19.12 2.95
N LYS A 75 13.56 -19.73 3.96
CA LYS A 75 13.97 -21.15 3.96
C LYS A 75 12.83 -22.14 3.70
N TRP A 76 11.59 -21.76 4.00
CA TRP A 76 10.40 -22.61 3.87
C TRP A 76 9.70 -22.45 2.50
N GLU A 77 10.09 -21.47 1.68
CA GLU A 77 9.52 -21.27 0.35
C GLU A 77 10.30 -22.07 -0.68
N ASP A 78 9.63 -23.01 -1.34
CA ASP A 78 10.25 -23.86 -2.36
C ASP A 78 10.27 -23.13 -3.72
N ARG A 79 11.48 -22.94 -4.29
CA ARG A 79 11.69 -22.32 -5.61
C ARG A 79 10.92 -23.00 -6.74
N ARG A 80 10.53 -24.26 -6.56
CA ARG A 80 9.78 -25.05 -7.55
C ARG A 80 8.33 -24.60 -7.70
N ASN A 81 7.80 -23.86 -6.73
CA ASN A 81 6.46 -23.28 -6.81
C ASN A 81 6.51 -21.98 -7.62
N GLY A 82 6.81 -22.10 -8.92
CA GLY A 82 6.83 -21.01 -9.89
C GLY A 82 5.45 -20.41 -10.10
N SER A 83 4.99 -19.67 -9.10
CA SER A 83 3.66 -19.06 -9.03
C SER A 83 3.80 -17.55 -8.97
N ARG A 84 2.69 -16.89 -9.31
CA ARG A 84 2.41 -15.46 -9.14
C ARG A 84 3.16 -14.88 -7.93
N ARG A 85 3.86 -13.77 -8.15
CA ARG A 85 4.52 -13.00 -7.08
C ARG A 85 3.57 -12.81 -5.90
N SER A 86 3.96 -13.27 -4.71
CA SER A 86 3.13 -13.11 -3.54
C SER A 86 3.10 -11.64 -3.10
N THR A 87 1.94 -11.14 -2.70
CA THR A 87 1.79 -9.78 -2.15
C THR A 87 2.71 -9.56 -0.96
N GLN A 88 2.89 -10.59 -0.13
CA GLN A 88 3.83 -10.59 1.00
C GLN A 88 5.27 -10.35 0.55
N ARG A 89 5.70 -10.98 -0.55
CA ARG A 89 7.04 -10.79 -1.09
C ARG A 89 7.28 -9.35 -1.55
N LEU A 90 6.29 -8.75 -2.22
CA LEU A 90 6.36 -7.34 -2.64
C LEU A 90 6.50 -6.39 -1.43
N ILE A 91 5.73 -6.65 -0.36
CA ILE A 91 5.83 -5.87 0.88
C ILE A 91 7.20 -6.04 1.53
N GLN A 92 7.77 -7.24 1.54
CA GLN A 92 9.11 -7.48 2.08
C GLN A 92 10.18 -6.69 1.33
N ILE A 93 10.11 -6.68 0.00
CA ILE A 93 11.03 -5.91 -0.86
C ILE A 93 10.88 -4.42 -0.59
N LEU A 94 9.66 -3.88 -0.64
CA LEU A 94 9.42 -2.46 -0.36
C LEU A 94 9.93 -2.05 1.03
N ARG A 95 9.68 -2.88 2.05
CA ARG A 95 10.20 -2.62 3.41
C ARG A 95 11.71 -2.67 3.46
N HIS A 96 12.36 -3.57 2.72
CA HIS A 96 13.81 -3.63 2.64
C HIS A 96 14.38 -2.37 2.00
N GLU A 97 13.81 -1.93 0.88
CA GLU A 97 14.23 -0.71 0.18
C GLU A 97 14.09 0.53 1.07
N ILE A 98 12.93 0.72 1.72
CA ILE A 98 12.70 1.85 2.63
C ILE A 98 13.69 1.84 3.80
N ARG A 99 13.96 0.67 4.39
CA ARG A 99 14.91 0.56 5.50
C ARG A 99 16.34 0.81 5.04
N GLY A 100 16.74 0.28 3.88
CA GLY A 100 18.04 0.52 3.29
C GLY A 100 18.27 2.01 3.06
N PHE A 101 17.28 2.68 2.46
CA PHE A 101 17.28 4.12 2.26
C PHE A 101 17.41 4.89 3.59
N ALA A 102 16.60 4.54 4.60
CA ALA A 102 16.67 5.19 5.91
C ALA A 102 18.03 5.01 6.60
N LEU A 103 18.63 3.82 6.52
CA LEU A 103 19.96 3.56 7.08
C LEU A 103 21.03 4.38 6.35
N GLU A 104 20.94 4.48 5.02
CA GLU A 104 21.87 5.28 4.23
C GLU A 104 21.81 6.77 4.63
N GLU A 105 20.61 7.33 4.78
CA GLU A 105 20.41 8.71 5.28
C GLU A 105 21.03 8.93 6.66
N VAL A 106 20.83 7.98 7.58
CA VAL A 106 21.41 8.05 8.93
C VAL A 106 22.93 7.99 8.88
N THR A 107 23.53 7.20 7.98
CA THR A 107 24.99 7.17 7.82
C THR A 107 25.55 8.41 7.13
N ARG A 108 24.76 9.04 6.24
CA ARG A 108 25.15 10.23 5.50
C ARG A 108 25.14 11.48 6.39
N THR A 109 24.19 11.53 7.31
CA THR A 109 24.06 12.62 8.27
C THR A 109 24.87 12.25 9.50
N ASP A 110 25.96 12.96 9.82
CA ASP A 110 26.83 12.71 10.99
C ASP A 110 26.14 12.96 12.36
N ARG A 111 24.81 12.87 12.40
CA ARG A 111 23.92 13.04 13.56
C ARG A 111 22.94 11.88 13.64
N PRO A 112 23.29 10.78 14.32
CA PRO A 112 22.52 9.55 14.31
C PRO A 112 21.23 9.56 15.17
N THR A 113 20.89 10.68 15.83
CA THR A 113 19.83 10.71 16.87
C THR A 113 18.72 11.74 16.66
N ASP A 114 18.58 12.35 15.49
CA ASP A 114 17.48 13.29 15.23
C ASP A 114 16.18 12.53 14.89
N PHE A 115 15.67 11.76 15.85
CA PHE A 115 14.31 11.21 15.83
C PHE A 115 13.26 12.29 16.13
N VAL A 116 13.72 13.49 16.50
CA VAL A 116 12.91 14.67 16.73
C VAL A 116 13.11 15.58 15.54
N THR A 117 12.09 15.70 14.70
CA THR A 117 12.08 16.79 13.72
C THR A 117 12.26 18.10 14.48
N SER A 118 13.35 18.83 14.24
CA SER A 118 13.63 20.14 14.85
C SER A 118 12.61 21.24 14.46
N VAL A 119 11.66 20.92 13.58
CA VAL A 119 10.49 21.74 13.28
C VAL A 119 9.62 21.79 14.53
N LEU A 120 9.44 22.98 15.10
CA LEU A 120 8.47 23.22 16.16
C LEU A 120 7.12 22.63 15.75
N PRO A 121 6.44 21.86 16.62
CA PRO A 121 5.16 21.27 16.26
C PRO A 121 4.18 22.40 15.97
N VAL A 122 3.85 22.61 14.70
CA VAL A 122 2.67 23.38 14.31
C VAL A 122 1.48 22.50 14.70
N ALA A 123 1.08 22.60 15.97
CA ALA A 123 0.01 21.81 16.57
C ALA A 123 -1.38 22.14 16.01
N LYS A 124 -1.47 23.15 15.15
CA LYS A 124 -2.72 23.66 14.60
C LYS A 124 -2.63 23.69 13.08
N CYS A 125 -3.50 22.94 12.40
CA CYS A 125 -3.79 23.23 10.99
C CYS A 125 -4.13 24.72 10.87
N PRO A 126 -3.57 25.46 9.90
CA PRO A 126 -3.94 26.86 9.73
C PRO A 126 -5.46 26.94 9.59
N GLU A 127 -6.10 27.79 10.41
CA GLU A 127 -7.53 28.02 10.31
C GLU A 127 -7.81 28.52 8.89
N VAL A 128 -8.44 27.67 8.07
CA VAL A 128 -8.97 28.10 6.79
C VAL A 128 -10.21 28.91 7.11
N PRO A 129 -10.27 30.23 6.83
CA PRO A 129 -11.48 30.99 7.04
C PRO A 129 -12.55 30.45 6.08
N VAL A 130 -13.46 29.65 6.60
CA VAL A 130 -14.63 29.18 5.86
C VAL A 130 -15.55 30.38 5.70
N ALA A 131 -15.85 30.74 4.45
CA ALA A 131 -16.79 31.81 4.15
C ALA A 131 -18.17 31.50 4.80
N PRO A 132 -18.89 32.49 5.35
CA PRO A 132 -20.18 32.26 5.99
C PRO A 132 -21.14 31.64 4.97
N VAL A 133 -21.63 30.44 5.29
CA VAL A 133 -22.66 29.77 4.50
C VAL A 133 -23.94 30.61 4.58
N PRO A 134 -24.56 30.99 3.45
CA PRO A 134 -25.80 31.76 3.49
C PRO A 134 -26.91 30.95 4.15
N PRO A 135 -27.82 31.59 4.90
CA PRO A 135 -28.92 30.89 5.55
C PRO A 135 -29.79 30.21 4.49
N ILE A 136 -30.00 28.90 4.65
CA ILE A 136 -30.95 28.12 3.85
C ILE A 136 -32.34 28.63 4.20
N ALA A 137 -32.91 29.48 3.35
CA ALA A 137 -34.29 29.92 3.47
C ALA A 137 -35.21 28.72 3.16
N TYR A 138 -35.78 28.11 4.20
CA TYR A 138 -36.80 27.10 4.03
C TYR A 138 -38.10 27.80 3.61
N VAL A 139 -38.42 27.80 2.32
CA VAL A 139 -39.73 28.26 1.84
C VAL A 139 -40.77 27.21 2.23
N ARG A 140 -41.62 27.55 3.19
CA ARG A 140 -42.80 26.77 3.54
C ARG A 140 -43.92 27.17 2.58
N SER A 141 -44.13 26.39 1.53
CA SER A 141 -45.32 26.53 0.68
C SER A 141 -46.55 26.15 1.51
N GLY A 142 -47.48 27.09 1.65
CA GLY A 142 -48.82 26.88 2.21
C GLY A 142 -49.79 26.33 1.18
#